data_AF-A0A9E2C311-F1
#
_entry.id   AF-A0A9E2C311-F1
#
_cell.length_a   1.000
_cell.length_b   1.000
_cell.length_c   1.000
_cell.angle_alpha   90.00
_cell.angle_beta   90.00
_cell.angle_gamma   90.00
#
_symmetry.space_group_name_H-M   'P 1'
#
loop_
_entity.id
_entity.type
_entity.pdbx_description
1 polymer ?
#
loop_
_entity_poly.entity_id
_entity_poly.type
_entity_poly.pdbx_seq_one_letter_code
_entity_poly.pdbx_strand_id
1 'polypeptide(L)'
;MSANLPASSGAKIPSPRRLKNEAKKLRLQHGELTQLAALDLAATARGWPSYKALEREWRKQPSIDRRHFLVTLSAQWSDRLNSARGTMQAHVQLSEPWWNFLSLAERRQIGTLGDFHIVRADRSRLAATDEYTSWISCAHNLSKAARKLVFIDVMRVLAASQSKAIAAFQGDPHRMLSSHYPNRDHETLWWDPATRFHFILNEPYQIDTDKQNRVLAAREMVAHTTQEWTIHNPSGTLAQLIAPMRNEPELMVLVQRSNALPARFRQIVFTDNEGHQFDIFT
;
A
#
# COMPACT_ATOMS: atom_id res chain seq x y z
N MET A 1 38.52 24.10 15.50
CA MET A 1 37.28 24.47 16.22
C MET A 1 36.23 23.40 15.92
N SER A 2 36.05 22.45 16.82
CA SER A 2 35.05 21.38 16.68
C SER A 2 33.68 21.93 17.06
N ALA A 3 32.77 22.04 16.09
CA ALA A 3 31.38 22.38 16.37
C ALA A 3 30.75 21.21 17.14
N ASN A 4 30.41 21.45 18.41
CA ASN A 4 29.62 20.55 19.23
C ASN A 4 28.28 20.29 18.54
N LEU A 5 28.08 19.07 18.05
CA LEU A 5 26.76 18.59 17.65
C LEU A 5 25.89 18.54 18.91
N PRO A 6 24.64 19.02 18.86
CA PRO A 6 23.76 18.94 20.01
C PRO A 6 23.57 17.48 20.39
N ALA A 7 23.82 17.16 21.66
CA ALA A 7 23.42 15.90 22.27
C ALA A 7 21.89 15.82 22.16
N SER A 8 21.38 15.06 21.18
CA SER A 8 19.96 15.02 20.89
C SER A 8 19.23 14.23 21.97
N SER A 9 18.55 14.97 22.83
CA SER A 9 17.42 14.48 23.62
C SER A 9 16.41 13.77 22.71
N GLY A 10 16.38 12.43 22.73
CA GLY A 10 15.25 11.58 22.29
C GLY A 10 14.67 11.75 20.87
N ALA A 11 15.14 12.68 20.04
CA ALA A 11 14.58 12.99 18.74
C ALA A 11 15.10 12.01 17.69
N LYS A 12 14.20 11.15 17.17
CA LYS A 12 14.52 10.17 16.11
C LYS A 12 15.07 10.89 14.88
N ILE A 13 16.26 10.48 14.40
CA ILE A 13 16.84 10.98 13.14
C ILE A 13 15.84 10.69 12.01
N PRO A 14 15.35 11.72 11.29
CA PRO A 14 14.40 11.54 10.19
C PRO A 14 15.06 10.82 9.00
N SER A 15 14.30 10.00 8.28
CA SER A 15 14.84 9.29 7.11
C SER A 15 15.18 10.26 5.96
N PRO A 16 16.18 9.95 5.13
CA PRO A 16 16.52 10.76 3.95
C PRO A 16 15.33 10.95 3.00
N ARG A 17 14.47 9.94 2.87
CA ARG A 17 13.24 10.01 2.05
C ARG A 17 12.23 11.02 2.61
N ARG A 18 12.07 11.07 3.93
CA ARG A 18 11.21 12.07 4.59
C ARG A 18 11.72 13.49 4.36
N LEU A 19 13.03 13.71 4.47
CA LEU A 19 13.63 15.00 4.15
C LEU A 19 13.47 15.39 2.68
N LYS A 20 13.58 14.44 1.75
CA LYS A 20 13.33 14.69 0.32
C LYS A 20 11.89 15.14 0.06
N ASN A 21 10.92 14.53 0.74
CA ASN A 21 9.50 14.93 0.63
C ASN A 21 9.26 16.33 1.22
N GLU A 22 9.95 16.69 2.29
CA GLU A 22 9.84 18.02 2.89
C GLU A 22 10.56 19.09 2.09
N ALA A 23 11.74 18.79 1.55
CA ALA A 23 12.42 19.66 0.59
C ALA A 23 11.54 19.91 -0.64
N LYS A 24 10.81 18.89 -1.13
CA LYS A 24 9.82 19.08 -2.21
C LYS A 24 8.71 20.04 -1.81
N LYS A 25 8.21 19.98 -0.57
CA LYS A 25 7.21 20.93 -0.05
C LYS A 25 7.77 22.35 0.09
N LEU A 26 8.99 22.49 0.61
CA LEU A 26 9.67 23.78 0.74
C LEU A 26 9.88 24.43 -0.61
N ARG A 27 10.23 23.67 -1.65
CA ARG A 27 10.34 24.18 -3.02
C ARG A 27 9.02 24.60 -3.64
N LEU A 28 7.91 23.95 -3.26
CA LEU A 28 6.57 24.37 -3.69
C LEU A 28 6.15 25.68 -3.02
N GLN A 29 6.61 25.93 -1.79
CA GLN A 29 6.31 27.16 -1.04
C GLN A 29 7.28 28.31 -1.37
N HIS A 30 8.52 27.97 -1.73
CA HIS A 30 9.58 28.89 -2.08
C HIS A 30 10.21 28.43 -3.40
N GLY A 31 9.61 28.88 -4.51
CA GLY A 31 9.94 28.44 -5.87
C GLY A 31 11.39 28.70 -6.31
N GLU A 32 12.11 29.56 -5.58
CA GLU A 32 13.50 29.92 -5.88
C GLU A 32 14.54 28.96 -5.26
N LEU A 33 14.11 28.04 -4.38
CA LEU A 33 15.03 27.13 -3.72
C LEU A 33 15.52 26.01 -4.66
N THR A 34 16.83 25.84 -4.73
CA THR A 34 17.45 24.65 -5.33
C THR A 34 17.15 23.40 -4.49
N GLN A 35 17.21 22.22 -5.09
CA GLN A 35 16.96 20.95 -4.38
C GLN A 35 17.89 20.76 -3.17
N LEU A 36 19.16 21.13 -3.30
CA LEU A 36 20.14 21.02 -2.22
C LEU A 36 19.84 22.01 -1.10
N ALA A 37 19.55 23.28 -1.44
CA ALA A 37 19.19 24.29 -0.45
C ALA A 37 17.93 23.93 0.33
N ALA A 38 16.91 23.38 -0.34
CA ALA A 38 15.69 22.91 0.31
C ALA A 38 15.92 21.69 1.23
N LEU A 39 16.84 20.79 0.87
CA LEU A 39 17.25 19.66 1.70
C LEU A 39 18.02 20.12 2.94
N ASP A 40 18.93 21.08 2.78
CA ASP A 40 19.68 21.66 3.89
C ASP A 40 18.74 22.41 4.85
N LEU A 41 17.82 23.22 4.33
CA LEU A 41 16.78 23.88 5.14
C LEU A 41 15.93 22.88 5.93
N ALA A 42 15.48 21.78 5.29
CA ALA A 42 14.73 20.73 5.97
C ALA A 42 15.55 20.02 7.06
N ALA A 43 16.86 19.91 6.89
CA ALA A 43 17.78 19.35 7.89
C ALA A 43 18.00 20.33 9.06
N THR A 44 18.24 21.60 8.76
CA THR A 44 18.46 22.66 9.76
C THR A 44 17.24 22.93 10.61
N ALA A 45 16.04 22.88 10.03
CA ALA A 45 14.78 22.93 10.78
C ALA A 45 14.63 21.82 11.85
N ARG A 46 15.48 20.79 11.78
CA ARG A 46 15.54 19.68 12.75
C ARG A 46 16.82 19.64 13.57
N GLY A 47 17.55 20.74 13.62
CA GLY A 47 18.78 20.87 14.40
C GLY A 47 19.99 20.19 13.77
N TRP A 48 19.94 19.85 12.47
CA TRP A 48 21.09 19.32 11.76
C TRP A 48 21.81 20.41 10.95
N PRO A 49 23.16 20.44 10.94
CA PRO A 49 23.89 21.50 10.27
C PRO A 49 23.79 21.45 8.74
N SER A 50 23.52 20.29 8.15
CA SER A 50 23.24 20.13 6.72
C SER A 50 22.58 18.77 6.43
N TYR A 51 22.00 18.62 5.25
CA TYR A 51 21.50 17.34 4.75
C TYR A 51 22.60 16.30 4.70
N LYS A 52 23.82 16.67 4.28
CA LYS A 52 24.97 15.76 4.22
C LYS A 52 25.39 15.28 5.61
N ALA A 53 25.35 16.16 6.62
CA ALA A 53 25.66 15.79 7.99
C ALA A 53 24.59 14.83 8.56
N LEU A 54 23.32 15.13 8.30
CA LEU A 54 22.19 14.27 8.67
C LEU A 54 22.29 12.90 7.97
N GLU A 55 22.50 12.87 6.66
CA GLU A 55 22.61 11.64 5.88
C GLU A 55 23.77 10.77 6.36
N ARG A 56 24.92 11.38 6.68
CA ARG A 56 26.07 10.69 7.25
C ARG A 56 25.72 10.08 8.61
N GLU A 57 25.01 10.80 9.47
CA GLU A 57 24.64 10.29 10.80
C GLU A 57 23.53 9.24 10.72
N TRP A 58 22.58 9.40 9.78
CA TRP A 58 21.57 8.40 9.46
C TRP A 58 22.21 7.09 8.96
N ARG A 59 23.24 7.17 8.11
CA ARG A 59 23.99 5.99 7.63
C ARG A 59 24.80 5.30 8.72
N LYS A 60 25.18 6.01 9.79
CA LYS A 60 25.89 5.46 10.95
C LYS A 60 24.93 4.82 11.97
N GLN A 61 23.62 5.08 11.88
CA GLN A 61 22.68 4.35 12.71
C GLN A 61 22.90 2.85 12.43
N PRO A 62 22.99 2.02 13.49
CA PRO A 62 23.03 0.57 13.31
C PRO A 62 21.90 0.21 12.36
N SER A 63 22.24 -0.58 11.32
CA SER A 63 21.36 -0.93 10.20
C SER A 63 19.91 -0.93 10.65
N ILE A 64 19.08 -0.04 10.07
CA ILE A 64 17.64 0.08 10.35
C ILE A 64 17.13 -1.30 10.76
N ASP A 65 16.63 -1.43 12.00
CA ASP A 65 16.20 -2.72 12.51
C ASP A 65 15.20 -3.31 11.51
N ARG A 66 15.66 -4.25 10.68
CA ARG A 66 14.89 -4.80 9.55
C ARG A 66 13.66 -5.53 10.05
N ARG A 67 13.60 -5.84 11.36
CA ARG A 67 12.38 -6.29 12.04
C ARG A 67 11.20 -5.36 11.81
N HIS A 68 11.41 -4.04 11.69
CA HIS A 68 10.31 -3.10 11.42
C HIS A 68 9.78 -3.14 9.98
N PHE A 69 10.48 -3.83 9.08
CA PHE A 69 10.02 -4.03 7.71
C PHE A 69 9.14 -5.28 7.62
N LEU A 70 9.29 -6.19 8.58
CA LEU A 70 8.40 -7.32 8.78
C LEU A 70 7.17 -6.86 9.56
N VAL A 71 6.00 -6.94 8.94
CA VAL A 71 4.72 -6.65 9.60
C VAL A 71 4.01 -7.96 9.87
N THR A 72 3.59 -8.18 11.11
CA THR A 72 2.75 -9.33 11.47
C THR A 72 1.31 -8.85 11.61
N LEU A 73 0.42 -9.39 10.79
CA LEU A 73 -1.01 -9.27 10.94
C LEU A 73 -1.51 -10.54 11.64
N SER A 74 -2.30 -10.45 12.70
CA SER A 74 -2.85 -11.61 13.42
C SER A 74 -4.36 -11.55 13.50
N ALA A 75 -5.02 -12.69 13.36
CA ALA A 75 -6.47 -12.81 13.46
C ALA A 75 -6.86 -14.10 14.20
N GLN A 76 -7.89 -14.02 15.03
CA GLN A 76 -8.47 -15.18 15.71
C GLN A 76 -9.67 -15.70 14.94
N TRP A 77 -9.96 -16.99 15.08
CA TRP A 77 -11.15 -17.60 14.53
C TRP A 77 -11.73 -18.68 15.44
N SER A 78 -13.05 -18.82 15.42
CA SER A 78 -13.77 -19.94 16.03
C SER A 78 -14.88 -20.44 15.11
N ASP A 79 -14.87 -21.75 14.88
CA ASP A 79 -15.95 -22.49 14.24
C ASP A 79 -16.78 -23.18 15.32
N ARG A 80 -17.97 -22.62 15.57
CA ARG A 80 -18.89 -23.14 16.59
C ARG A 80 -19.50 -24.49 16.22
N LEU A 81 -19.60 -24.83 14.93
CA LEU A 81 -20.18 -26.09 14.49
C LEU A 81 -19.24 -27.25 14.81
N ASN A 82 -17.95 -27.03 14.63
CA ASN A 82 -16.91 -28.04 14.85
C ASN A 82 -16.18 -27.88 16.20
N SER A 83 -16.59 -26.92 17.04
CA SER A 83 -15.90 -26.54 18.28
C SER A 83 -14.40 -26.28 18.09
N ALA A 84 -14.01 -25.84 16.90
CA ALA A 84 -12.63 -25.58 16.54
C ALA A 84 -12.32 -24.08 16.70
N ARG A 85 -11.09 -23.74 17.08
CA ARG A 85 -10.64 -22.36 17.18
C ARG A 85 -9.15 -22.27 16.93
N GLY A 86 -8.68 -21.09 16.56
CA GLY A 86 -7.26 -20.86 16.35
C GLY A 86 -6.89 -19.41 16.15
N THR A 87 -5.61 -19.18 15.94
CA THR A 87 -5.07 -17.89 15.51
C THR A 87 -4.28 -18.12 14.23
N MET A 88 -4.41 -17.20 13.28
CA MET A 88 -3.58 -17.16 12.09
C MET A 88 -2.80 -15.84 12.08
N GLN A 89 -1.55 -15.93 11.68
CA GLN A 89 -0.65 -14.79 11.51
C GLN A 89 -0.22 -14.73 10.05
N ALA A 90 -0.10 -13.53 9.50
CA ALA A 90 0.48 -13.25 8.21
C ALA A 90 1.69 -12.34 8.41
N HIS A 91 2.87 -12.84 8.05
CA HIS A 91 4.12 -12.11 8.12
C HIS A 91 4.44 -11.54 6.74
N VAL A 92 4.43 -10.22 6.64
CA VAL A 92 4.60 -9.48 5.38
C VAL A 92 5.93 -8.74 5.41
N GLN A 93 6.82 -9.09 4.49
CA GLN A 93 8.09 -8.38 4.33
C GLN A 93 7.90 -7.17 3.40
N LEU A 94 8.09 -5.97 3.95
CA LEU A 94 8.00 -4.70 3.21
C LEU A 94 9.39 -4.16 2.83
N SER A 95 9.42 -3.20 1.92
CA SER A 95 10.64 -2.49 1.51
C SER A 95 11.08 -1.41 2.51
N GLU A 96 10.17 -0.90 3.33
CA GLU A 96 10.43 -0.02 4.47
C GLU A 96 9.27 -0.09 5.48
N PRO A 97 9.38 0.50 6.69
CA PRO A 97 8.29 0.47 7.65
C PRO A 97 7.05 1.18 7.11
N TRP A 98 5.87 0.55 7.21
CA TRP A 98 4.67 1.04 6.51
C TRP A 98 4.25 2.47 6.87
N TRP A 99 4.53 2.92 8.08
CA TRP A 99 4.23 4.30 8.51
C TRP A 99 5.05 5.39 7.80
N ASN A 100 6.01 5.02 6.96
CA ASN A 100 6.73 5.96 6.10
C ASN A 100 5.97 6.31 4.81
N PHE A 101 5.06 5.45 4.37
CA PHE A 101 4.32 5.60 3.11
C PHE A 101 2.80 5.49 3.25
N LEU A 102 2.33 5.06 4.42
CA LEU A 102 0.92 4.93 4.74
C LEU A 102 0.65 5.52 6.12
N SER A 103 -0.09 6.63 6.18
CA SER A 103 -0.46 7.23 7.47
C SER A 103 -1.50 6.39 8.21
N LEU A 104 -1.68 6.65 9.51
CA LEU A 104 -2.70 5.98 10.31
C LEU A 104 -4.13 6.25 9.79
N ALA A 105 -4.39 7.47 9.33
CA ALA A 105 -5.70 7.84 8.80
C ALA A 105 -5.99 7.12 7.48
N GLU A 106 -5.02 7.09 6.56
CA GLU A 106 -5.14 6.38 5.28
C GLU A 106 -5.29 4.87 5.50
N ARG A 107 -4.52 4.27 6.42
CA ARG A 107 -4.62 2.83 6.75
C ARG A 107 -6.05 2.45 7.15
N ARG A 108 -6.68 3.25 8.01
CA ARG A 108 -8.06 3.02 8.48
C ARG A 108 -9.10 3.08 7.36
N GLN A 109 -8.80 3.75 6.25
CA GLN A 109 -9.70 3.84 5.10
C GLN A 109 -9.56 2.64 4.13
N ILE A 110 -8.60 1.73 4.35
CA ILE A 110 -8.30 0.65 3.41
C ILE A 110 -9.06 -0.64 3.77
N GLY A 111 -10.40 -0.59 3.77
CA GLY A 111 -11.29 -1.75 4.00
C GLY A 111 -10.76 -2.73 5.05
N THR A 112 -10.60 -4.00 4.67
CA THR A 112 -10.06 -5.09 5.52
C THR A 112 -8.75 -4.78 6.28
N LEU A 113 -7.86 -3.92 5.76
CA LEU A 113 -6.65 -3.52 6.50
C LEU A 113 -6.96 -2.54 7.63
N GLY A 114 -8.03 -1.76 7.50
CA GLY A 114 -8.52 -0.83 8.51
C GLY A 114 -8.99 -1.53 9.78
N ASP A 115 -9.51 -2.76 9.65
CA ASP A 115 -10.07 -3.58 10.74
C ASP A 115 -9.00 -4.11 11.70
N PHE A 116 -7.72 -3.96 11.35
CA PHE A 116 -6.61 -4.33 12.21
C PHE A 116 -6.15 -3.14 13.07
N HIS A 117 -5.94 -3.34 14.37
CA HIS A 117 -5.43 -2.33 15.29
C HIS A 117 -3.96 -2.59 15.62
N ILE A 118 -3.26 -1.55 16.11
CA ILE A 118 -1.85 -1.65 16.51
C ILE A 118 -1.77 -2.28 17.89
N VAL A 119 -0.99 -3.35 18.04
CA VAL A 119 -0.83 -4.08 19.30
C VAL A 119 0.25 -3.40 20.16
N ARG A 120 -0.08 -3.03 21.41
CA ARG A 120 0.87 -2.51 22.41
C ARG A 120 1.79 -1.39 21.89
N ALA A 121 1.26 -0.51 21.05
CA ALA A 121 1.99 0.58 20.36
C ALA A 121 3.11 0.14 19.40
N ASP A 122 3.28 -1.17 19.15
CA ASP A 122 4.19 -1.71 18.16
C ASP A 122 3.52 -1.71 16.78
N ARG A 123 3.89 -0.74 15.94
CA ARG A 123 3.33 -0.59 14.60
C ARG A 123 3.69 -1.75 13.66
N SER A 124 4.68 -2.57 13.98
CA SER A 124 4.98 -3.80 13.22
C SER A 124 4.00 -4.94 13.52
N ARG A 125 3.15 -4.80 14.55
CA ARG A 125 2.16 -5.80 14.96
C ARG A 125 0.75 -5.26 14.85
N LEU A 126 -0.03 -5.88 13.99
CA LEU A 126 -1.42 -5.53 13.72
C LEU A 126 -2.32 -6.73 14.08
N ALA A 127 -3.41 -6.51 14.81
CA ALA A 127 -4.36 -7.56 15.15
C ALA A 127 -5.77 -7.21 14.69
N ALA A 128 -6.49 -8.18 14.12
CA ALA A 128 -7.91 -8.01 13.80
C ALA A 128 -8.69 -7.63 15.07
N THR A 129 -9.68 -6.75 14.91
CA THR A 129 -10.50 -6.29 16.04
C THR A 129 -11.44 -7.39 16.52
N ASP A 130 -12.04 -8.10 15.57
CA ASP A 130 -13.03 -9.14 15.85
C ASP A 130 -12.48 -10.53 15.53
N GLU A 131 -13.09 -11.53 16.18
CA GLU A 131 -12.88 -12.94 15.87
C GLU A 131 -13.70 -13.35 14.64
N TYR A 132 -13.07 -14.10 13.72
CA TYR A 132 -13.75 -14.63 12.54
C TYR A 132 -14.48 -15.94 12.82
N THR A 133 -15.60 -16.17 12.14
CA THR A 133 -16.51 -17.31 12.37
C THR A 133 -16.05 -18.64 11.79
N SER A 134 -14.91 -18.67 11.09
CA SER A 134 -14.32 -19.90 10.54
C SER A 134 -12.87 -19.67 10.14
N TRP A 135 -12.11 -20.76 10.01
CA TRP A 135 -10.75 -20.74 9.46
C TRP A 135 -10.72 -20.12 8.06
N ILE A 136 -11.67 -20.47 7.19
CA ILE A 136 -11.75 -19.97 5.80
C ILE A 136 -11.96 -18.45 5.77
N SER A 137 -12.89 -17.93 6.59
CA SER A 137 -13.15 -16.48 6.69
C SER A 137 -11.93 -15.72 7.21
N CYS A 138 -11.25 -16.29 8.21
CA CYS A 138 -10.01 -15.75 8.75
C CYS A 138 -8.91 -15.71 7.68
N ALA A 139 -8.64 -16.84 7.02
CA ALA A 139 -7.65 -16.94 5.95
C ALA A 139 -7.93 -15.94 4.82
N HIS A 140 -9.19 -15.83 4.37
CA HIS A 140 -9.59 -14.90 3.34
C HIS A 140 -9.31 -13.44 3.73
N ASN A 141 -9.78 -12.99 4.89
CA ASN A 141 -9.67 -11.60 5.31
C ASN A 141 -8.23 -11.22 5.68
N LEU A 142 -7.52 -12.09 6.41
CA LEU A 142 -6.12 -11.88 6.76
C LEU A 142 -5.24 -11.80 5.52
N SER A 143 -5.42 -12.73 4.58
CA SER A 143 -4.71 -12.73 3.30
C SER A 143 -4.99 -11.47 2.48
N LYS A 144 -6.26 -11.05 2.39
CA LYS A 144 -6.66 -9.82 1.71
C LYS A 144 -6.01 -8.58 2.33
N ALA A 145 -5.96 -8.47 3.65
CA ALA A 145 -5.29 -7.37 4.34
C ALA A 145 -3.77 -7.36 4.06
N ALA A 146 -3.11 -8.51 4.13
CA ALA A 146 -1.69 -8.66 3.83
C ALA A 146 -1.37 -8.27 2.38
N ARG A 147 -2.17 -8.71 1.41
CA ARG A 147 -2.01 -8.35 0.00
C ARG A 147 -2.22 -6.85 -0.25
N LYS A 148 -3.21 -6.22 0.38
CA LYS A 148 -3.35 -4.75 0.30
C LYS A 148 -2.10 -4.03 0.77
N LEU A 149 -1.48 -4.50 1.85
CA LEU A 149 -0.28 -3.88 2.39
C LEU A 149 0.91 -3.99 1.43
N VAL A 150 1.12 -5.17 0.82
CA VAL A 150 2.15 -5.38 -0.22
C VAL A 150 1.86 -4.50 -1.44
N PHE A 151 0.60 -4.45 -1.90
CA PHE A 151 0.20 -3.64 -3.04
C PHE A 151 0.52 -2.15 -2.81
N ILE A 152 0.21 -1.61 -1.64
CA ILE A 152 0.52 -0.23 -1.27
C ILE A 152 2.04 0.00 -1.20
N ASP A 153 2.80 -0.94 -0.65
CA ASP A 153 4.25 -0.83 -0.56
C ASP A 153 4.90 -0.77 -1.94
N VAL A 154 4.49 -1.65 -2.86
CA VAL A 154 5.08 -1.72 -4.20
C VAL A 154 4.59 -0.57 -5.08
N MET A 155 3.27 -0.38 -5.17
CA MET A 155 2.67 0.57 -6.10
C MET A 155 2.78 2.03 -5.62
N ARG A 156 2.94 2.23 -4.30
CA ARG A 156 2.94 3.55 -3.64
C ARG A 156 1.66 4.34 -3.88
N VAL A 157 0.53 3.65 -3.91
CA VAL A 157 -0.81 4.19 -4.15
C VAL A 157 -1.65 4.13 -2.88
N LEU A 158 -2.69 4.95 -2.81
CA LEU A 158 -3.62 5.02 -1.69
C LEU A 158 -5.05 4.83 -2.18
N ALA A 159 -5.92 4.36 -1.29
CA ALA A 159 -7.35 4.30 -1.58
C ALA A 159 -7.88 5.71 -1.86
N ALA A 160 -8.65 5.86 -2.93
CA ALA A 160 -9.30 7.11 -3.27
C ALA A 160 -10.73 7.13 -2.72
N SER A 161 -11.13 8.26 -2.14
CA SER A 161 -12.54 8.51 -1.85
C SER A 161 -13.32 8.68 -3.15
N GLN A 162 -14.57 8.22 -3.18
CA GLN A 162 -15.44 8.33 -4.34
C GLN A 162 -15.55 9.78 -4.88
N SER A 163 -15.69 10.78 -4.01
CA SER A 163 -15.78 12.19 -4.41
C SER A 163 -14.55 12.69 -5.19
N LYS A 164 -13.34 12.38 -4.70
CA LYS A 164 -12.07 12.71 -5.39
C LYS A 164 -11.94 11.99 -6.72
N ALA A 165 -12.35 10.72 -6.77
CA ALA A 165 -12.35 9.99 -8.03
C ALA A 165 -13.34 10.60 -9.02
N ILE A 166 -14.56 10.95 -8.61
CA ILE A 166 -15.54 11.63 -9.49
C ILE A 166 -14.95 12.89 -10.11
N ALA A 167 -14.28 13.71 -9.29
CA ALA A 167 -13.63 14.93 -9.76
C ALA A 167 -12.48 14.65 -10.76
N ALA A 168 -11.64 13.64 -10.48
CA ALA A 168 -10.50 13.28 -11.33
C ALA A 168 -10.94 12.67 -12.68
N PHE A 169 -11.98 11.84 -12.65
CA PHE A 169 -12.54 11.19 -13.84
C PHE A 169 -13.47 12.11 -14.65
N GLN A 170 -13.89 13.25 -14.07
CA GLN A 170 -14.90 14.16 -14.63
C GLN A 170 -16.24 13.46 -14.87
N GLY A 171 -16.61 12.56 -13.96
CA GLY A 171 -17.77 11.70 -14.08
C GLY A 171 -17.73 10.59 -13.03
N ASP A 172 -18.83 9.88 -12.84
CA ASP A 172 -18.87 8.79 -11.86
C ASP A 172 -18.04 7.59 -12.37
N PRO A 173 -16.88 7.28 -11.77
CA PRO A 173 -16.01 6.19 -12.22
C PRO A 173 -16.75 4.84 -12.17
N HIS A 174 -17.70 4.70 -11.25
CA HIS A 174 -18.50 3.48 -11.19
C HIS A 174 -19.55 3.40 -12.31
N ARG A 175 -20.07 4.53 -12.80
CA ARG A 175 -20.91 4.54 -14.00
C ARG A 175 -20.08 4.46 -15.28
N MET A 176 -18.84 4.94 -15.28
CA MET A 176 -17.90 4.72 -16.37
C MET A 176 -17.61 3.22 -16.53
N LEU A 177 -17.66 2.44 -15.44
CA LEU A 177 -17.71 0.98 -15.48
C LEU A 177 -19.11 0.42 -15.15
N SER A 178 -20.20 1.05 -15.66
CA SER A 178 -21.61 0.77 -15.28
C SER A 178 -22.01 -0.71 -15.15
N SER A 179 -23.27 -0.99 -14.75
CA SER A 179 -23.87 -2.34 -14.72
C SER A 179 -23.68 -3.22 -15.97
N HIS A 180 -23.22 -2.65 -17.09
CA HIS A 180 -22.92 -3.34 -18.35
C HIS A 180 -21.43 -3.66 -18.55
N TYR A 181 -20.54 -3.19 -17.67
CA TYR A 181 -19.14 -3.62 -17.64
C TYR A 181 -19.12 -5.08 -17.20
N PRO A 182 -18.65 -6.02 -18.05
CA PRO A 182 -18.64 -7.42 -17.67
C PRO A 182 -17.67 -7.63 -16.51
N ASN A 183 -18.02 -8.57 -15.61
CA ASN A 183 -17.10 -9.12 -14.60
C ASN A 183 -16.63 -8.07 -13.58
N ARG A 184 -17.63 -7.38 -13.01
CA ARG A 184 -17.48 -6.28 -12.08
C ARG A 184 -17.39 -6.76 -10.63
N ASP A 185 -16.43 -7.64 -10.38
CA ASP A 185 -16.51 -8.48 -9.19
C ASP A 185 -15.92 -7.80 -7.95
N HIS A 186 -14.80 -7.08 -8.10
CA HIS A 186 -14.06 -6.46 -6.99
C HIS A 186 -13.41 -5.12 -7.38
N GLU A 187 -14.23 -4.14 -7.72
CA GLU A 187 -13.72 -2.81 -8.05
C GLU A 187 -13.35 -1.98 -6.83
N THR A 188 -12.19 -1.33 -6.90
CA THR A 188 -11.72 -0.37 -5.89
C THR A 188 -11.06 0.83 -6.55
N LEU A 189 -11.19 2.00 -5.92
CA LEU A 189 -10.66 3.27 -6.42
C LEU A 189 -9.33 3.58 -5.74
N TRP A 190 -8.34 3.97 -6.53
CA TRP A 190 -6.98 4.24 -6.06
C TRP A 190 -6.42 5.50 -6.70
N TRP A 191 -5.39 6.05 -6.06
CA TRP A 191 -4.66 7.18 -6.61
C TRP A 191 -3.18 7.16 -6.22
N ASP A 192 -2.35 7.73 -7.06
CA ASP A 192 -0.92 7.91 -6.85
C ASP A 192 -0.65 9.28 -6.20
N PRO A 193 -0.12 9.34 -4.96
CA PRO A 193 0.23 10.59 -4.29
C PRO A 193 1.30 11.43 -4.98
N ALA A 194 2.18 10.80 -5.75
CA ALA A 194 3.29 11.49 -6.41
C ALA A 194 2.83 12.29 -7.63
N THR A 195 1.90 11.72 -8.41
CA THR A 195 1.41 12.29 -9.68
C THR A 195 -0.01 12.83 -9.59
N ARG A 196 -0.74 12.54 -8.49
CA ARG A 196 -2.17 12.80 -8.31
C ARG A 196 -3.08 12.03 -9.28
N PHE A 197 -2.53 11.06 -10.00
CA PHE A 197 -3.27 10.25 -10.95
C PHE A 197 -4.23 9.29 -10.23
N HIS A 198 -5.48 9.22 -10.69
CA HIS A 198 -6.50 8.31 -10.16
C HIS A 198 -6.77 7.18 -11.15
N PHE A 199 -6.98 5.98 -10.65
CA PHE A 199 -7.27 4.80 -11.46
C PHE A 199 -8.22 3.86 -10.71
N ILE A 200 -8.83 2.96 -11.46
CA ILE A 200 -9.68 1.89 -10.94
C ILE A 200 -8.87 0.61 -10.94
N LEU A 201 -8.92 -0.15 -9.85
CA LEU A 201 -8.44 -1.51 -9.76
C LEU A 201 -9.66 -2.44 -9.84
N ASN A 202 -9.68 -3.35 -10.81
CA ASN A 202 -10.71 -4.38 -10.92
C ASN A 202 -10.07 -5.77 -10.89
N GLU A 203 -10.73 -6.76 -10.30
CA GLU A 203 -10.25 -8.16 -10.26
C GLU A 203 -11.37 -9.09 -10.72
N PRO A 204 -11.55 -9.25 -12.05
CA PRO A 204 -12.64 -10.04 -12.61
C PRO A 204 -12.40 -11.55 -12.45
N TYR A 205 -13.42 -12.31 -12.03
CA TYR A 205 -13.40 -13.77 -11.91
C TYR A 205 -13.33 -14.49 -13.26
N GLN A 206 -13.95 -13.90 -14.28
CA GLN A 206 -13.93 -14.36 -15.66
C GLN A 206 -13.69 -13.15 -16.55
N ILE A 207 -13.01 -13.28 -17.69
CA ILE A 207 -12.82 -12.16 -18.61
C ILE A 207 -13.40 -12.55 -19.96
N ASP A 208 -14.45 -11.84 -20.38
CA ASP A 208 -14.89 -11.78 -21.78
C ASP A 208 -14.22 -10.57 -22.41
N THR A 209 -13.05 -10.80 -23.01
CA THR A 209 -12.18 -9.74 -23.53
C THR A 209 -12.87 -8.93 -24.61
N ASP A 210 -13.66 -9.55 -25.48
CA ASP A 210 -14.34 -8.86 -26.58
C ASP A 210 -15.42 -7.92 -26.05
N LYS A 211 -16.22 -8.41 -25.11
CA LYS A 211 -17.26 -7.58 -24.46
C LYS A 211 -16.62 -6.45 -23.64
N GLN A 212 -15.55 -6.74 -22.91
CA GLN A 212 -14.82 -5.75 -22.12
C GLN A 212 -14.23 -4.65 -23.02
N ASN A 213 -13.54 -5.02 -24.10
CA ASN A 213 -12.92 -4.08 -25.03
C ASN A 213 -13.94 -3.18 -25.72
N ARG A 214 -15.11 -3.70 -26.11
CA ARG A 214 -16.21 -2.87 -26.66
C ARG A 214 -16.70 -1.83 -25.66
N VAL A 215 -16.87 -2.22 -24.39
CA VAL A 215 -17.32 -1.30 -23.34
C VAL A 215 -16.26 -0.26 -23.00
N LEU A 216 -14.99 -0.65 -22.91
CA LEU A 216 -13.87 0.26 -22.69
C LEU A 216 -13.74 1.28 -23.84
N ALA A 217 -13.78 0.81 -25.09
CA ALA A 217 -13.69 1.66 -26.28
C ALA A 217 -14.84 2.67 -26.35
N ALA A 218 -16.09 2.23 -26.12
CA ALA A 218 -17.26 3.10 -26.12
C ALA A 218 -17.23 4.19 -25.04
N ARG A 219 -16.31 4.08 -24.07
CA ARG A 219 -16.19 5.00 -22.92
C ARG A 219 -14.83 5.69 -22.86
N GLU A 220 -14.03 5.55 -23.91
CA GLU A 220 -12.67 6.10 -24.00
C GLU A 220 -11.83 5.70 -22.78
N MET A 221 -11.89 4.43 -22.40
CA MET A 221 -11.13 3.85 -21.30
C MET A 221 -10.16 2.78 -21.81
N VAL A 222 -9.14 2.50 -21.01
CA VAL A 222 -8.17 1.44 -21.26
C VAL A 222 -7.97 0.64 -19.97
N ALA A 223 -7.70 -0.66 -20.11
CA ALA A 223 -7.43 -1.58 -19.02
C ALA A 223 -6.13 -2.34 -19.28
N HIS A 224 -5.27 -2.47 -18.27
CA HIS A 224 -4.08 -3.30 -18.33
C HIS A 224 -4.06 -4.30 -17.17
N THR A 225 -3.93 -5.57 -17.51
CA THR A 225 -3.86 -6.67 -16.53
C THR A 225 -2.45 -6.79 -15.98
N THR A 226 -2.33 -6.86 -14.65
CA THR A 226 -1.08 -7.16 -13.94
C THR A 226 -0.64 -8.61 -14.20
N GLN A 227 0.65 -8.91 -14.06
CA GLN A 227 1.17 -10.24 -14.42
C GLN A 227 0.69 -11.35 -13.47
N GLU A 228 0.84 -11.17 -12.16
CA GLU A 228 0.65 -12.25 -11.18
C GLU A 228 0.02 -11.79 -9.85
N TRP A 229 -0.68 -10.67 -9.84
CA TRP A 229 -1.17 -10.06 -8.59
C TRP A 229 -2.70 -9.94 -8.52
N THR A 230 -3.23 -10.13 -7.32
CA THR A 230 -4.64 -9.96 -6.94
C THR A 230 -4.69 -9.62 -5.45
N ILE A 231 -5.71 -8.88 -5.04
CA ILE A 231 -6.01 -8.56 -3.64
C ILE A 231 -7.15 -9.44 -3.12
N HIS A 232 -8.15 -9.75 -3.93
CA HIS A 232 -9.42 -10.35 -3.51
C HIS A 232 -9.48 -11.86 -3.72
N ASN A 233 -9.04 -12.39 -4.88
CA ASN A 233 -9.15 -13.81 -5.18
C ASN A 233 -7.84 -14.43 -5.73
N PRO A 234 -7.03 -15.09 -4.87
CA PRO A 234 -5.71 -15.62 -5.22
C PRO A 234 -5.71 -16.73 -6.28
N SER A 235 -6.79 -17.50 -6.37
CA SER A 235 -6.82 -18.75 -7.14
C SER A 235 -7.25 -18.58 -8.60
N GLY A 236 -7.69 -17.40 -9.04
CA GLY A 236 -8.25 -17.27 -10.39
C GLY A 236 -8.40 -15.87 -10.97
N THR A 237 -7.87 -14.83 -10.32
CA THR A 237 -8.01 -13.46 -10.84
C THR A 237 -6.68 -12.74 -10.91
N LEU A 238 -6.58 -11.82 -11.87
CA LEU A 238 -5.49 -10.86 -11.98
C LEU A 238 -6.08 -9.46 -11.90
N ALA A 239 -5.36 -8.58 -11.22
CA ALA A 239 -5.80 -7.21 -11.09
C ALA A 239 -5.63 -6.47 -12.42
N GLN A 240 -6.65 -5.71 -12.81
CA GLN A 240 -6.66 -4.82 -13.96
C GLN A 240 -6.59 -3.38 -13.46
N LEU A 241 -5.65 -2.60 -14.00
CA LEU A 241 -5.55 -1.17 -13.80
C LEU A 241 -6.31 -0.49 -14.93
N ILE A 242 -7.31 0.33 -14.60
CA ILE A 242 -8.24 0.91 -15.57
C ILE A 242 -8.29 2.43 -15.39
N ALA A 243 -8.21 3.18 -16.49
CA ALA A 243 -8.32 4.63 -16.51
C ALA A 243 -8.84 5.16 -17.86
N PRO A 244 -9.15 6.46 -17.98
CA PRO A 244 -9.44 7.07 -19.27
C PRO A 244 -8.24 6.96 -20.22
N MET A 245 -8.50 6.73 -21.51
CA MET A 245 -7.48 6.54 -22.55
C MET A 245 -6.54 7.74 -22.68
N ARG A 246 -7.05 8.97 -22.48
CA ARG A 246 -6.23 10.19 -22.42
C ARG A 246 -5.15 10.18 -21.33
N ASN A 247 -5.26 9.28 -20.34
CA ASN A 247 -4.32 9.10 -19.23
C ASN A 247 -3.54 7.78 -19.31
N GLU A 248 -3.54 7.12 -20.47
CA GLU A 248 -2.78 5.89 -20.69
C GLU A 248 -1.28 6.05 -20.36
N PRO A 249 -0.59 7.16 -20.69
CA PRO A 249 0.81 7.32 -20.32
C PRO A 249 1.06 7.24 -18.81
N GLU A 250 0.24 7.88 -17.98
CA GLU A 250 0.35 7.78 -16.51
C GLU A 250 0.01 6.38 -16.00
N LEU A 251 -0.99 5.74 -16.61
CA LEU A 251 -1.37 4.37 -16.29
C LEU A 251 -0.22 3.39 -16.57
N MET A 252 0.50 3.55 -17.67
CA MET A 252 1.63 2.69 -18.04
C MET A 252 2.80 2.78 -17.04
N VAL A 253 3.00 3.92 -16.38
CA VAL A 253 3.96 4.03 -15.27
C VAL A 253 3.54 3.18 -14.07
N LEU A 254 2.23 3.05 -13.80
CA LEU A 254 1.72 2.14 -12.77
C LEU A 254 1.81 0.67 -13.21
N VAL A 255 1.52 0.37 -14.48
CA VAL A 255 1.72 -0.98 -15.04
C VAL A 255 3.17 -1.42 -14.87
N GLN A 256 4.13 -0.55 -15.19
CA GLN A 256 5.55 -0.86 -14.98
C GLN A 256 5.90 -1.11 -13.52
N ARG A 257 5.35 -0.30 -12.59
CA ARG A 257 5.51 -0.53 -11.14
C ARG A 257 4.91 -1.86 -10.70
N SER A 258 3.81 -2.29 -11.30
CA SER A 258 3.14 -3.54 -10.96
C SER A 258 3.99 -4.78 -11.25
N ASN A 259 4.99 -4.67 -12.14
CA ASN A 259 5.94 -5.76 -12.40
C ASN A 259 6.87 -6.05 -11.21
N ALA A 260 6.96 -5.13 -10.24
CA ALA A 260 7.68 -5.36 -8.99
C ALA A 260 6.80 -6.02 -7.92
N LEU A 261 5.51 -6.25 -8.19
CA LEU A 261 4.66 -7.02 -7.28
C LEU A 261 5.19 -8.46 -7.25
N PRO A 262 5.39 -9.05 -6.07
CA PRO A 262 5.95 -10.39 -5.98
C PRO A 262 4.98 -11.39 -6.60
N ALA A 263 5.54 -12.35 -7.35
CA ALA A 263 4.83 -13.53 -7.82
C ALA A 263 3.97 -14.12 -6.70
N ARG A 264 2.64 -14.20 -6.94
CA ARG A 264 1.58 -14.76 -6.08
C ARG A 264 2.03 -15.08 -4.65
N PHE A 265 2.28 -14.02 -3.86
CA PHE A 265 2.40 -14.07 -2.40
C PHE A 265 3.74 -14.54 -1.80
N ARG A 266 4.83 -14.64 -2.56
CA ARG A 266 6.18 -15.01 -2.01
C ARG A 266 6.67 -14.16 -0.85
N GLN A 267 6.09 -12.98 -0.62
CA GLN A 267 6.43 -12.08 0.49
C GLN A 267 5.53 -12.25 1.73
N ILE A 268 4.57 -13.18 1.70
CA ILE A 268 3.62 -13.39 2.79
C ILE A 268 3.74 -14.83 3.28
N VAL A 269 4.12 -14.99 4.54
CA VAL A 269 4.17 -16.30 5.22
C VAL A 269 3.02 -16.36 6.21
N PHE A 270 2.20 -17.42 6.14
CA PHE A 270 1.09 -17.62 7.06
C PHE A 270 1.45 -18.67 8.10
N THR A 271 1.24 -18.37 9.38
CA THR A 271 1.56 -19.27 10.50
C THR A 271 0.48 -19.28 11.56
N ASP A 272 0.50 -20.25 12.47
CA ASP A 272 -0.20 -20.17 13.75
C ASP A 272 0.64 -19.48 14.85
N ASN A 273 0.20 -19.53 16.11
CA ASN A 273 0.95 -18.97 17.24
C ASN A 273 2.20 -19.78 17.60
N GLU A 274 2.29 -21.04 17.17
CA GLU A 274 3.41 -21.95 17.41
C GLU A 274 4.45 -21.88 16.28
N GLY A 275 4.14 -21.15 15.19
CA GLY A 275 4.99 -20.97 14.04
C GLY A 275 4.79 -22.02 12.95
N HIS A 276 3.77 -22.88 13.05
CA HIS A 276 3.45 -23.83 12.00
C HIS A 276 2.91 -23.10 10.79
N GLN A 277 3.52 -23.34 9.63
CA GLN A 277 3.15 -22.66 8.40
C GLN A 277 1.86 -23.25 7.80
N PHE A 278 0.95 -22.37 7.37
CA PHE A 278 -0.22 -22.73 6.60
C PHE A 278 0.03 -22.54 5.11
N ASP A 279 -0.42 -23.49 4.30
CA ASP A 279 -0.65 -23.26 2.88
C ASP A 279 -2.11 -22.88 2.68
N ILE A 280 -2.37 -21.61 2.38
CA ILE A 280 -3.73 -21.08 2.23
C ILE A 280 -4.10 -20.80 0.77
N PHE A 281 -3.22 -21.15 -0.18
CA PHE A 281 -3.39 -20.84 -1.60
C PHE A 281 -3.31 -22.05 -2.53
N THR A 282 -3.19 -23.26 -1.99
CA THR A 282 -3.40 -24.53 -2.71
C THR A 282 -4.86 -24.74 -3.11
#